data_AF-I1BLW3-F1
#
_entry.id   AF-I1BLW3-F1
#
_cell.length_a   1.000
_cell.length_b   1.000
_cell.length_c   1.000
_cell.angle_alpha   90.00
_cell.angle_beta   90.00
_cell.angle_gamma   90.00
#
_symmetry.space_group_name_H-M   'P 1'
#
loop_
_entity.id
_entity.type
_entity.pdbx_description
1 polymer ?
#
loop_
_entity_poly.entity_id
_entity_poly.type
_entity_poly.pdbx_seq_one_letter_code
_entity_poly.pdbx_strand_id
1 'polypeptide(L)'
;MFVGDRGYGYGSRVKNHVRLGGPWKPLKHSLYASVCITNEHNTSQTCVFCFQKTDHPQKVFSKKGAIALKTVNGASVCNNNECILSLSDTSHKARDSVSALAIGISGASRLTSGTTLEVFNPSATTTIR
;
A
#
# COMPACT_ATOMS: atom_id res chain seq x y z
N MET A 1 4.90 -9.76 -12.86
CA MET A 1 4.40 -8.40 -12.57
C MET A 1 5.42 -7.70 -11.68
N PHE A 2 6.08 -6.65 -12.16
CA PHE A 2 6.99 -5.86 -11.33
C PHE A 2 6.18 -4.78 -10.61
N VAL A 3 6.06 -4.91 -9.29
CA VAL A 3 5.46 -3.90 -8.42
C VAL A 3 6.59 -2.96 -7.98
N GLY A 4 6.46 -1.68 -8.28
CA GLY A 4 7.49 -0.70 -7.95
C GLY A 4 6.96 0.73 -7.98
N ASP A 5 7.53 1.55 -7.11
CA ASP A 5 7.18 2.95 -6.88
C ASP A 5 7.25 3.81 -8.17
N ARG A 6 6.30 4.75 -8.28
CA ARG A 6 6.25 5.86 -9.25
C ARG A 6 7.12 7.03 -8.83
N GLY A 7 7.47 7.09 -7.55
CA GLY A 7 8.36 8.06 -6.97
C GLY A 7 9.66 8.11 -7.76
N TYR A 8 10.00 9.31 -8.20
CA TYR A 8 11.35 9.61 -8.68
C TYR A 8 12.40 9.28 -7.60
N GLY A 9 12.00 9.02 -6.34
CA GLY A 9 12.90 8.78 -5.23
C GLY A 9 13.91 9.91 -5.05
N TYR A 10 13.67 11.04 -5.71
CA TYR A 10 14.65 12.08 -5.93
C TYR A 10 14.95 12.70 -4.56
N GLY A 11 16.20 12.59 -4.13
CA GLY A 11 16.65 13.02 -2.80
C GLY A 11 16.54 11.98 -1.68
N SER A 12 15.86 10.84 -1.89
CA SER A 12 15.84 9.73 -0.92
C SER A 12 17.01 8.76 -1.14
N ARG A 13 17.63 8.29 -0.05
CA ARG A 13 18.79 7.38 -0.10
C ARG A 13 18.42 5.99 0.38
N VAL A 14 18.90 4.95 -0.30
CA VAL A 14 18.92 3.57 0.21
C VAL A 14 20.36 3.11 0.32
N LYS A 15 20.81 2.75 1.53
CA LYS A 15 22.20 2.35 1.78
C LYS A 15 23.21 3.35 1.18
N ASN A 16 22.98 4.65 1.36
CA ASN A 16 23.77 5.76 0.78
C ASN A 16 23.71 5.96 -0.74
N HIS A 17 22.93 5.16 -1.48
CA HIS A 17 22.73 5.36 -2.91
C HIS A 17 21.52 6.26 -3.14
N VAL A 18 21.69 7.33 -3.91
CA VAL A 18 20.60 8.23 -4.30
C VAL A 18 19.68 7.49 -5.26
N ARG A 19 18.37 7.51 -4.97
CA ARG A 19 17.38 7.04 -5.93
C ARG A 19 17.20 8.12 -7.01
N LEU A 20 17.58 7.78 -8.24
CA LEU A 20 17.38 8.64 -9.41
C LEU A 20 15.94 8.56 -9.96
N GLY A 21 15.22 7.47 -9.63
CA GLY A 21 13.87 7.14 -10.08
C GLY A 21 13.60 7.43 -11.55
N GLY A 22 12.34 7.64 -11.92
CA GLY A 22 11.92 7.92 -13.30
C GLY A 22 11.56 6.69 -14.14
N PRO A 23 11.20 6.88 -15.42
CA PRO A 23 10.59 5.86 -16.29
C PRO A 23 11.59 4.80 -16.79
N TRP A 24 12.77 4.68 -16.19
CA TRP A 24 13.82 3.76 -16.65
C TRP A 24 13.36 2.29 -16.60
N LYS A 25 12.51 1.91 -15.64
CA LYS A 25 11.98 0.53 -15.54
C LYS A 25 11.11 0.16 -16.74
N PRO A 26 10.06 0.92 -17.09
CA PRO A 26 9.32 0.65 -18.32
C PRO A 26 10.21 0.78 -19.56
N LEU A 27 11.12 1.76 -19.63
CA LEU A 27 12.02 1.88 -20.78
C LEU A 27 12.92 0.66 -21.00
N LYS A 28 13.43 0.06 -19.92
CA LYS A 28 14.31 -1.12 -19.99
C LYS A 28 13.56 -2.42 -20.26
N HIS A 29 12.32 -2.54 -19.76
CA HIS A 29 11.56 -3.79 -19.79
C HIS A 29 10.41 -3.80 -20.80
N SER A 30 10.14 -2.69 -21.49
CA SER A 30 9.05 -2.56 -22.48
C SER A 30 9.11 -3.61 -23.59
N LEU A 31 10.31 -4.05 -23.96
CA LEU A 31 10.51 -5.09 -24.99
C LEU A 31 9.98 -6.47 -24.56
N TYR A 32 9.97 -6.77 -23.26
CA TYR A 32 9.68 -8.10 -22.74
C TYR A 32 8.36 -8.17 -21.96
N ALA A 33 7.89 -7.04 -21.43
CA ALA A 33 6.66 -6.97 -20.67
C ALA A 33 6.08 -5.56 -20.66
N SER A 34 4.75 -5.46 -20.67
CA SER A 34 4.05 -4.21 -20.37
C SER A 34 4.29 -3.83 -18.91
N VAL A 35 4.93 -2.68 -18.70
CA VAL A 35 5.18 -2.12 -17.37
C VAL A 35 4.29 -0.88 -17.20
N CYS A 36 3.35 -0.95 -16.25
CA CYS A 36 2.53 0.18 -15.87
C CYS A 36 3.11 0.84 -14.61
N ILE A 37 3.12 2.17 -14.59
CA ILE A 37 3.49 2.95 -13.40
C ILE A 37 2.20 3.48 -12.77
N THR A 38 1.96 3.11 -11.51
CA THR A 38 0.72 3.42 -10.79
C THR A 38 1.03 4.23 -9.53
N ASN A 39 0.03 4.91 -8.98
CA ASN A 39 0.23 5.64 -7.73
C ASN A 39 0.15 4.68 -6.52
N GLU A 40 1.03 4.86 -5.54
CA GLU A 40 1.03 4.15 -4.26
C GLU A 40 0.20 4.86 -3.17
N HIS A 41 -0.49 5.96 -3.53
CA HIS A 41 -1.28 6.72 -2.58
C HIS A 41 -2.29 5.82 -1.82
N ASN A 42 -2.17 5.83 -0.49
CA ASN A 42 -3.03 5.12 0.46
C ASN A 42 -3.02 3.57 0.34
N THR A 43 -2.17 2.96 -0.51
CA THR A 43 -2.20 1.51 -0.78
C THR A 43 -1.83 0.65 0.44
N SER A 44 -0.96 1.16 1.33
CA SER A 44 -0.53 0.47 2.55
C SER A 44 -1.44 0.71 3.77
N GLN A 45 -2.39 1.62 3.64
CA GLN A 45 -3.30 2.05 4.70
C GLN A 45 -4.77 1.80 4.33
N THR A 46 -5.04 1.03 3.27
CA THR A 46 -6.39 0.73 2.81
C THR A 46 -6.60 -0.78 2.73
N CYS A 47 -7.74 -1.25 3.22
CA CYS A 47 -8.16 -2.63 3.05
C CYS A 47 -8.66 -2.84 1.62
N VAL A 48 -8.09 -3.81 0.91
CA VAL A 48 -8.48 -4.10 -0.48
C VAL A 48 -9.90 -4.66 -0.60
N PHE A 49 -10.45 -5.23 0.48
CA PHE A 49 -11.76 -5.88 0.45
C PHE A 49 -12.94 -4.95 0.73
N CYS A 50 -12.75 -3.95 1.59
CA CYS A 50 -13.81 -2.99 1.95
C CYS A 50 -13.46 -1.53 1.61
N PHE A 51 -12.25 -1.27 1.10
CA PHE A 51 -11.74 0.07 0.78
C PHE A 51 -11.76 1.08 1.93
N GLN A 52 -11.89 0.64 3.18
CA GLN A 52 -11.72 1.48 4.36
C GLN A 52 -10.28 1.47 4.85
N LYS A 53 -9.95 2.46 5.70
CA LYS A 53 -8.62 2.56 6.29
C LYS A 53 -8.29 1.35 7.16
N THR A 54 -7.03 0.94 7.11
CA THR A 54 -6.46 -0.07 8.00
C THR A 54 -5.61 0.57 9.07
N ASP A 55 -5.54 -0.09 10.22
CA ASP A 55 -4.73 0.33 11.34
C ASP A 55 -3.47 -0.52 11.45
N HIS A 56 -2.45 0.04 12.12
CA HIS A 56 -1.27 -0.72 12.48
C HIS A 56 -1.51 -1.45 13.81
N PRO A 57 -1.36 -2.79 13.84
CA PRO A 57 -1.54 -3.53 15.07
C PRO A 57 -0.50 -3.11 16.11
N GLN A 58 -0.94 -2.93 17.35
CA GLN A 58 -0.09 -2.60 18.48
C GLN A 58 0.02 -3.79 19.42
N LYS A 59 1.21 -4.00 19.97
CA LYS A 59 1.48 -5.00 21.00
C LYS A 59 1.92 -4.32 22.28
N VAL A 60 1.36 -4.78 23.40
CA VAL A 60 1.83 -4.39 24.73
C VAL A 60 3.20 -5.01 24.98
N PHE A 61 4.17 -4.18 25.36
CA PHE A 61 5.52 -4.57 25.69
C PHE A 61 5.84 -4.13 27.11
N SER A 62 6.22 -5.08 27.98
CA SER A 62 6.66 -4.78 29.35
C SER A 62 8.17 -4.92 29.44
N LYS A 63 8.86 -3.89 29.93
CA LYS A 63 10.29 -3.94 30.23
C LYS A 63 10.57 -3.19 31.52
N LYS A 64 11.16 -3.87 32.51
CA LYS A 64 11.52 -3.30 33.82
C LYS A 64 10.34 -2.60 34.54
N GLY A 65 9.15 -3.19 34.50
CA GLY A 65 7.96 -2.66 35.19
C GLY A 65 7.23 -1.53 34.45
N ALA A 66 7.80 -0.99 33.36
CA ALA A 66 7.11 -0.04 32.49
C ALA A 66 6.37 -0.78 31.36
N ILE A 67 5.08 -0.47 31.21
CA ILE A 67 4.23 -0.96 30.12
C ILE A 67 4.25 0.07 29.00
N ALA A 68 4.60 -0.34 27.78
CA ALA A 68 4.60 0.49 26.59
C ALA A 68 3.83 -0.19 25.45
N LEU A 69 3.18 0.60 24.60
CA LEU A 69 2.58 0.13 23.35
C LEU A 69 3.59 0.26 22.23
N LYS A 70 3.81 -0.83 21.48
CA LYS A 70 4.70 -0.82 20.32
C LYS A 70 3.95 -1.30 19.08
N THR A 71 4.07 -0.52 18.01
CA THR A 71 3.55 -0.90 16.69
C THR A 71 4.25 -2.14 16.16
N VAL A 72 3.46 -3.08 15.64
CA VAL A 72 3.95 -4.28 14.96
C VAL A 72 4.14 -3.94 13.48
N ASN A 73 5.39 -3.97 13.05
CA ASN A 73 5.75 -3.71 11.66
C ASN A 73 5.34 -4.88 10.76
N GLY A 74 5.01 -4.58 9.50
CA GLY A 74 4.71 -5.59 8.47
C GLY A 74 3.31 -6.16 8.48
N ALA A 75 2.46 -5.78 9.44
CA ALA A 75 1.06 -6.18 9.51
C ALA A 75 0.11 -4.96 9.41
N SER A 76 -1.09 -5.21 8.89
CA SER A 76 -2.19 -4.26 8.81
C SER A 76 -3.48 -4.94 9.29
N VAL A 77 -4.35 -4.18 9.95
CA VAL A 77 -5.63 -4.68 10.49
C VAL A 77 -6.79 -3.91 9.88
N CYS A 78 -7.80 -4.63 9.40
CA CYS A 78 -9.08 -4.05 9.02
C CYS A 78 -10.04 -4.07 10.22
N ASN A 79 -10.49 -2.90 10.67
CA ASN A 79 -11.41 -2.76 11.81
C ASN A 79 -12.89 -2.61 11.41
N ASN A 80 -13.20 -2.79 10.13
CA ASN A 80 -14.56 -2.75 9.66
C ASN A 80 -15.27 -4.08 9.93
N ASN A 81 -16.24 -4.06 10.85
CA ASN A 81 -17.04 -5.23 11.23
C ASN A 81 -17.84 -5.84 10.07
N GLU A 82 -18.16 -5.05 9.05
CA GLU A 82 -18.89 -5.51 7.85
C GLU A 82 -17.94 -6.07 6.77
N CYS A 83 -16.63 -5.90 6.94
CA CYS A 83 -15.67 -6.43 5.98
C CYS A 83 -15.60 -7.96 6.06
N ILE A 84 -15.50 -8.61 4.90
CA ILE A 84 -15.32 -10.07 4.80
C ILE A 84 -14.12 -10.57 5.62
N LEU A 85 -13.07 -9.76 5.79
CA LEU A 85 -11.93 -10.10 6.63
C LEU A 85 -12.31 -10.16 8.12
N SER A 86 -13.17 -9.25 8.59
CA SER A 86 -13.67 -9.27 9.97
C SER A 86 -14.66 -10.41 10.17
N LEU A 87 -15.55 -10.64 9.21
CA LEU A 87 -16.54 -11.73 9.27
C LEU A 87 -15.90 -13.12 9.24
N SER A 88 -14.72 -13.26 8.64
CA SER A 88 -13.95 -14.51 8.58
C SER A 88 -12.90 -14.66 9.68
N ASP A 89 -12.84 -13.73 10.64
CA ASP A 89 -11.80 -13.68 11.68
C ASP A 89 -10.36 -13.66 11.12
N THR A 90 -10.17 -13.02 9.96
CA THR A 90 -8.88 -12.85 9.29
C THR A 90 -8.55 -11.38 8.98
N SER A 91 -8.94 -10.47 9.87
CA SER A 91 -8.73 -9.01 9.77
C SER A 91 -7.25 -8.60 9.65
N HIS A 92 -6.35 -9.42 10.20
CA HIS A 92 -4.90 -9.22 10.14
C HIS A 92 -4.33 -9.78 8.83
N LYS A 93 -3.64 -8.93 8.07
CA LYS A 93 -2.91 -9.33 6.85
C LYS A 93 -1.50 -8.76 6.83
N ALA A 94 -0.63 -9.40 6.05
CA ALA A 94 0.70 -8.86 5.76
C ALA A 94 0.55 -7.56 4.96
N ARG A 95 1.04 -6.45 5.52
CA ARG A 95 0.87 -5.11 4.95
C ARG A 95 1.42 -5.03 3.54
N ASP A 96 2.60 -5.59 3.31
CA ASP A 96 3.30 -5.49 2.04
C ASP A 96 2.54 -6.25 0.94
N SER A 97 1.95 -7.41 1.26
CA SER A 97 1.10 -8.17 0.33
C SER A 97 -0.18 -7.42 -0.03
N VAL A 98 -0.85 -6.82 0.96
CA VAL A 98 -2.05 -6.00 0.75
C VAL A 98 -1.72 -4.77 -0.10
N SER A 99 -0.60 -4.11 0.19
CA SER A 99 -0.12 -2.93 -0.56
C SER A 99 0.17 -3.29 -2.02
N ALA A 100 0.85 -4.42 -2.26
CA ALA A 100 1.12 -4.89 -3.62
C ALA A 100 -0.16 -5.18 -4.41
N LEU A 101 -1.16 -5.78 -3.75
CA LEU A 101 -2.47 -6.03 -4.35
C LEU A 101 -3.21 -4.73 -4.67
N ALA A 102 -3.21 -3.77 -3.74
CA ALA A 102 -3.81 -2.45 -3.92
C ALA A 102 -3.18 -1.68 -5.10
N ILE A 103 -1.84 -1.72 -5.22
CA ILE A 103 -1.12 -1.15 -6.37
C ILE A 103 -1.58 -1.82 -7.67
N GLY A 104 -1.70 -3.15 -7.67
CA GLY A 104 -2.17 -3.91 -8.84
C GLY A 104 -3.58 -3.50 -9.27
N ILE A 105 -4.51 -3.37 -8.33
CA ILE A 105 -5.89 -2.94 -8.58
C ILE A 105 -5.94 -1.50 -9.09
N SER A 106 -5.19 -0.59 -8.47
CA SER A 106 -5.06 0.80 -8.91
C SER A 106 -4.54 0.88 -10.36
N GLY A 107 -3.55 0.06 -10.70
CA GLY A 107 -3.01 -0.06 -12.05
C GLY A 107 -3.98 -0.63 -13.06
N ALA A 108 -4.64 -1.73 -12.70
CA ALA A 108 -5.65 -2.36 -13.55
C ALA A 108 -6.78 -1.37 -13.87
N SER A 109 -7.33 -0.69 -12.86
CA SER A 109 -8.35 0.36 -13.03
C SER A 109 -7.88 1.45 -13.99
N ARG A 110 -6.63 1.93 -13.83
CA ARG A 110 -6.09 2.97 -14.69
C ARG A 110 -5.97 2.51 -16.14
N LEU A 111 -5.62 1.25 -16.37
CA LEU A 111 -5.49 0.67 -17.71
C LEU A 111 -6.84 0.40 -18.36
N THR A 112 -7.82 -0.11 -17.62
CA THR A 112 -9.14 -0.47 -18.16
C THR A 112 -10.08 0.73 -18.29
N SER A 113 -10.05 1.64 -17.33
CA SER A 113 -11.05 2.70 -17.18
C SER A 113 -10.47 4.11 -17.39
N GLY A 114 -9.15 4.23 -17.61
CA GLY A 114 -8.48 5.52 -17.73
C GLY A 114 -8.39 6.31 -16.42
N THR A 115 -8.97 5.82 -15.32
CA THR A 115 -9.01 6.46 -14.00
C THR A 115 -8.57 5.48 -12.91
N THR A 116 -7.99 5.99 -11.82
CA THR A 116 -7.74 5.19 -10.62
C THR A 116 -8.96 5.24 -9.71
N LEU A 117 -9.17 4.18 -8.93
CA LEU A 117 -10.17 4.20 -7.85
C LEU A 117 -9.94 5.41 -6.94
N GLU A 118 -11.03 6.05 -6.50
CA GLU A 118 -10.96 7.27 -5.69
C GLU A 118 -10.15 7.10 -4.42
N VAL A 119 -10.23 5.93 -3.78
CA VAL A 119 -9.49 5.63 -2.55
C VAL A 119 -7.97 5.65 -2.71
N PHE A 120 -7.49 5.49 -3.95
CA PHE A 120 -6.07 5.53 -4.33
C PHE A 120 -5.72 6.79 -5.12
N ASN A 121 -6.65 7.72 -5.28
CA ASN A 121 -6.45 8.98 -6.00
C ASN A 121 -6.07 10.09 -5.01
N PRO A 122 -4.87 10.68 -5.09
CA PRO A 122 -4.42 11.71 -4.16
C PRO A 122 -5.20 13.03 -4.29
N SER A 123 -5.86 13.24 -5.43
CA SER A 123 -6.67 14.44 -5.69
C SER A 123 -8.13 14.27 -5.27
N ALA A 124 -8.55 13.05 -4.93
CA ALA A 124 -9.88 12.82 -4.40
C ALA A 124 -9.87 13.19 -2.92
N THR A 125 -10.66 14.21 -2.55
CA THR A 125 -10.95 14.51 -1.15
C THR A 125 -11.82 13.37 -0.59
N THR A 126 -11.20 12.27 -0.19
CA THR A 126 -11.96 11.14 0.35
C THR A 126 -12.35 11.45 1.79
N THR A 127 -13.59 11.88 1.98
CA THR A 127 -14.27 11.83 3.28
C THR A 127 -14.59 10.36 3.56
N ILE A 128 -13.58 9.60 3.99
CA ILE A 128 -13.77 8.20 4.41
C ILE A 128 -14.43 8.26 5.80
N ARG A 129 -15.71 7.89 5.86
CA ARG A 129 -16.42 7.60 7.11
C ARG A 129 -16.03 6.23 7.65
#